data_AF-A0AAU1EJ22-F1
#
_entry.id   AF-A0AAU1EJ22-F1
#
_cell.length_a   1.000
_cell.length_b   1.000
_cell.length_c   1.000
_cell.angle_alpha   90.00
_cell.angle_beta   90.00
_cell.angle_gamma   90.00
#
_symmetry.space_group_name_H-M   'P 1'
#
loop_
_entity.id
_entity.type
_entity.pdbx_description
1 polymer ?
#
loop_
_entity_poly.entity_id
_entity_poly.type
_entity_poly.pdbx_seq_one_letter_code
_entity_poly.pdbx_strand_id
1 'polypeptide(L)'
;MDRDAPTNRARPEGPAGTAGTTAGPPDPWEAIDRLHGWLTANRAHGGREGLLLRVLKLSEEVGEVAQAVIGATGQNPRKGVSHTWDDVRSELCDVMITAMVALRELAPDAREVFAEHLASVTDRSLRPDPSPDAEPAPEPAAGPPLSDAGP
;
A
#
# COMPACT_ATOMS: atom_id res chain seq x y z
N MET A 1 -20.36 71.85 -31.27
CA MET A 1 -19.71 70.75 -32.01
C MET A 1 -19.09 69.83 -30.97
N ASP A 2 -19.85 68.81 -30.60
CA ASP A 2 -19.48 67.69 -29.72
C ASP A 2 -18.25 66.96 -30.22
N ARG A 3 -17.37 66.54 -29.30
CA ARG A 3 -16.60 65.28 -29.37
C ARG A 3 -16.27 64.75 -27.96
N ASP A 4 -17.00 63.68 -27.62
CA ASP A 4 -16.58 62.40 -27.05
C ASP A 4 -15.90 62.33 -25.67
N ALA A 5 -16.73 61.94 -24.69
CA ALA A 5 -16.33 61.24 -23.47
C ALA A 5 -16.18 59.73 -23.73
N PRO A 6 -15.18 59.03 -23.17
CA PRO A 6 -15.12 57.58 -23.24
C PRO A 6 -16.07 56.95 -22.21
N THR A 7 -16.94 56.07 -22.71
CA THR A 7 -17.92 55.29 -21.94
C THR A 7 -17.28 54.16 -21.16
N ASN A 8 -17.63 54.10 -19.88
CA ASN A 8 -17.30 53.05 -18.92
C ASN A 8 -17.92 51.69 -19.34
N ARG A 9 -17.09 50.67 -19.58
CA ARG A 9 -17.53 49.27 -19.72
C ARG A 9 -17.17 48.50 -18.45
N ALA A 10 -18.19 48.20 -17.66
CA ALA A 10 -18.10 47.28 -16.53
C ALA A 10 -17.71 45.86 -17.00
N ARG A 11 -16.79 45.25 -16.27
CA ARG A 11 -16.30 43.88 -16.46
C ARG A 11 -17.33 42.90 -15.87
N PRO A 12 -17.76 41.84 -16.58
CA PRO A 12 -18.60 40.82 -15.96
C PRO A 12 -17.79 40.01 -14.95
N GLU A 13 -18.35 39.90 -13.74
CA GLU A 13 -17.84 39.10 -12.64
C GLU A 13 -17.86 37.60 -13.05
N GLY A 14 -16.68 36.97 -12.99
CA GLY A 14 -16.56 35.52 -13.22
C GLY A 14 -17.17 34.75 -12.04
N PRO A 15 -17.73 33.55 -12.28
CA PRO A 15 -18.31 32.76 -11.20
C PRO A 15 -17.22 32.41 -10.18
N ALA A 16 -17.59 32.61 -8.92
CA ALA A 16 -16.80 32.36 -7.72
C ALA A 16 -16.15 30.98 -7.78
N GLY A 17 -14.84 30.96 -7.46
CA GLY A 17 -14.08 29.75 -7.32
C GLY A 17 -14.77 28.79 -6.35
N THR A 18 -15.06 27.59 -6.84
CA THR A 18 -15.26 26.44 -5.97
C THR A 18 -13.97 26.25 -5.20
N ALA A 19 -13.99 26.64 -3.92
CA ALA A 19 -12.96 26.35 -2.96
C ALA A 19 -12.62 24.86 -3.07
N GLY A 20 -11.42 24.56 -3.58
CA GLY A 20 -10.93 23.20 -3.65
C GLY A 20 -10.83 22.65 -2.24
N THR A 21 -11.67 21.68 -1.93
CA THR A 21 -11.40 20.75 -0.83
C THR A 21 -10.01 20.19 -1.08
N THR A 22 -9.03 20.55 -0.25
CA THR A 22 -7.74 19.86 -0.21
C THR A 22 -8.02 18.45 0.29
N ALA A 23 -8.40 17.56 -0.64
CA ALA A 23 -8.53 16.15 -0.38
C ALA A 23 -7.19 15.65 0.15
N GLY A 24 -7.22 14.90 1.25
CA GLY A 24 -6.05 14.17 1.73
C GLY A 24 -5.51 13.22 0.64
N PRO A 25 -4.36 12.58 0.87
CA PRO A 25 -3.85 11.59 -0.06
C PRO A 25 -4.95 10.55 -0.35
N PRO A 26 -5.13 10.14 -1.62
CA PRO A 26 -6.18 9.21 -2.00
C PRO A 26 -6.04 7.90 -1.21
N ASP A 27 -7.17 7.23 -0.95
CA ASP A 27 -7.12 5.87 -0.40
C ASP A 27 -6.29 5.00 -1.36
N PRO A 28 -5.20 4.37 -0.89
CA PRO A 28 -4.35 3.57 -1.76
C PRO A 28 -5.14 2.47 -2.47
N TRP A 29 -6.16 1.87 -1.85
CA TRP A 29 -6.95 0.84 -2.50
C TRP A 29 -7.83 1.38 -3.63
N GLU A 30 -8.39 2.59 -3.49
CA GLU A 30 -9.14 3.24 -4.58
C GLU A 30 -8.21 3.54 -5.77
N ALA A 31 -6.99 4.00 -5.50
CA ALA A 31 -5.99 4.23 -6.54
C ALA A 31 -5.58 2.92 -7.23
N ILE A 32 -5.39 1.84 -6.46
CA ILE A 32 -5.05 0.51 -6.97
C ILE A 32 -6.19 -0.08 -7.80
N ASP A 33 -7.45 0.07 -7.40
CA ASP A 33 -8.60 -0.36 -8.20
C ASP A 33 -8.66 0.37 -9.54
N ARG A 34 -8.39 1.69 -9.55
CA ARG A 34 -8.31 2.47 -10.79
C ARG A 34 -7.16 2.02 -11.69
N LEU A 35 -5.98 1.79 -11.11
CA LEU A 35 -4.81 1.29 -11.85
C LEU A 35 -5.07 -0.11 -12.42
N HIS A 36 -5.64 -1.01 -11.62
CA HIS A 36 -6.03 -2.36 -12.03
C HIS A 36 -7.03 -2.32 -13.19
N GLY A 37 -8.07 -1.48 -13.09
CA GLY A 37 -9.06 -1.28 -14.14
C GLY A 37 -8.45 -0.75 -15.44
N TRP A 38 -7.58 0.26 -15.35
CA TRP A 38 -6.88 0.80 -16.53
C TRP A 38 -5.95 -0.25 -17.17
N LEU A 39 -5.15 -0.96 -16.37
CA LEU A 39 -4.26 -2.01 -16.86
C LEU A 39 -5.03 -3.18 -17.48
N THR A 40 -6.19 -3.53 -16.91
CA THR A 40 -7.10 -4.56 -17.43
C THR A 40 -7.65 -4.16 -18.80
N ALA A 41 -8.04 -2.89 -18.98
CA ALA A 41 -8.57 -2.39 -20.24
C ALA A 41 -7.50 -2.29 -21.36
N ASN A 42 -6.22 -2.16 -20.99
CA ASN A 42 -5.11 -1.93 -21.94
C ASN A 42 -4.18 -3.13 -22.11
N ARG A 43 -4.54 -4.32 -21.61
CA ARG A 43 -3.68 -5.51 -21.68
C ARG A 43 -3.71 -6.15 -23.07
N ALA A 44 -2.54 -6.62 -23.51
CA ALA A 44 -2.44 -7.50 -24.68
C ALA A 44 -2.90 -8.94 -24.37
N HIS A 45 -2.68 -9.40 -23.13
CA HIS A 45 -2.96 -10.78 -22.69
C HIS A 45 -3.93 -10.77 -21.51
N GLY A 46 -4.96 -11.63 -21.55
CA GLY A 46 -5.93 -11.81 -20.46
C GLY A 46 -5.76 -13.14 -19.71
N GLY A 47 -6.64 -13.38 -18.74
CA GLY A 47 -6.70 -14.64 -18.00
C GLY A 47 -5.38 -14.99 -17.29
N ARG A 48 -5.04 -16.28 -17.26
CA ARG A 48 -3.86 -16.79 -16.54
C ARG A 48 -2.55 -16.20 -17.03
N GLU A 49 -2.40 -15.97 -18.34
CA GLU A 49 -1.18 -15.39 -18.90
C GLU A 49 -0.97 -13.95 -18.40
N GLY A 50 -2.01 -13.10 -18.48
CA GLY A 50 -1.94 -11.73 -17.97
C GLY A 50 -1.62 -11.66 -16.48
N LEU A 51 -2.19 -12.57 -15.68
CA LEU A 51 -1.87 -12.72 -14.27
C LEU A 51 -0.39 -13.10 -14.05
N LEU A 52 0.12 -14.11 -14.75
CA LEU A 52 1.52 -14.54 -14.60
C LEU A 52 2.48 -13.42 -14.99
N LEU A 53 2.19 -12.67 -16.05
CA LEU A 53 2.98 -11.50 -16.44
C LEU A 53 2.95 -10.40 -15.36
N ARG A 54 1.81 -10.17 -14.72
CA ARG A 54 1.70 -9.23 -13.59
C ARG A 54 2.57 -9.65 -12.41
N VAL A 55 2.59 -10.94 -12.09
CA VAL A 55 3.43 -11.48 -11.02
C VAL A 55 4.91 -11.37 -11.40
N LEU A 56 5.27 -11.64 -12.66
CA LEU A 56 6.66 -11.52 -13.13
C LEU A 56 7.20 -10.09 -13.08
N LYS A 57 6.33 -9.08 -13.25
CA LYS A 57 6.69 -7.65 -13.12
C LYS A 57 7.32 -7.33 -11.76
N LEU A 58 6.96 -8.04 -10.69
CA LEU A 58 7.60 -7.88 -9.37
C LEU A 58 9.11 -8.08 -9.42
N SER A 59 9.60 -9.04 -10.22
CA SER A 59 11.03 -9.30 -10.35
C SER A 59 11.76 -8.14 -11.04
N GLU A 60 11.08 -7.45 -11.95
CA GLU A 60 11.61 -6.26 -12.61
C GLU A 60 11.76 -5.11 -11.60
N GLU A 61 10.68 -4.79 -10.86
CA GLU A 61 10.71 -3.71 -9.85
C GLU A 61 11.74 -3.98 -8.74
N VAL A 62 11.86 -5.22 -8.27
CA VAL A 62 12.90 -5.60 -7.31
C VAL A 62 14.31 -5.43 -7.90
N GLY A 63 14.47 -5.69 -9.19
CA GLY A 63 15.71 -5.42 -9.91
C GLY A 63 16.06 -3.93 -9.96
N GLU A 64 15.05 -3.07 -10.13
CA GLU A 64 15.20 -1.61 -10.12
C GLU A 64 15.58 -1.09 -8.72
N VAL A 65 14.96 -1.62 -7.65
CA VAL A 65 15.41 -1.36 -6.26
C VAL A 65 16.87 -1.73 -6.09
N ALA A 66 17.29 -2.90 -6.55
CA ALA A 66 18.68 -3.34 -6.45
C ALA A 66 19.63 -2.41 -7.22
N GLN A 67 19.24 -1.97 -8.42
CA GLN A 67 19.99 -1.02 -9.22
C GLN A 67 20.13 0.34 -8.50
N ALA A 68 19.03 0.86 -7.94
CA ALA A 68 19.02 2.11 -7.19
C ALA A 68 19.92 2.02 -5.94
N VAL A 69 19.89 0.92 -5.20
CA VAL A 69 20.76 0.71 -4.03
C VAL A 69 22.24 0.68 -4.45
N ILE A 70 22.59 -0.07 -5.50
CA ILE A 70 23.98 -0.11 -6.02
C ILE A 70 24.43 1.29 -6.45
N GLY A 71 23.53 2.04 -7.10
CA GLY A 71 23.76 3.42 -7.52
C GLY A 71 23.94 4.39 -6.35
N ALA A 72 23.12 4.29 -5.30
CA ALA A 72 23.16 5.17 -4.13
C ALA A 72 24.36 4.89 -3.22
N THR A 73 24.79 3.64 -3.15
CA THR A 73 25.95 3.22 -2.36
C THR A 73 27.29 3.35 -3.10
N GLY A 74 27.26 3.68 -4.40
CA GLY A 74 28.45 3.83 -5.23
C GLY A 74 29.24 2.53 -5.43
N GLN A 75 28.60 1.37 -5.27
CA GLN A 75 29.26 0.05 -5.29
C GLN A 75 29.84 -0.31 -6.67
N ASN A 76 29.46 0.42 -7.73
CA ASN A 76 30.08 0.28 -9.05
C ASN A 76 31.27 1.24 -9.19
N PRO A 77 32.54 0.75 -9.11
CA PRO A 77 33.71 1.62 -9.12
C PRO A 77 33.89 2.39 -10.43
N ARG A 78 33.26 1.94 -11.52
CA ARG A 78 33.31 2.59 -12.83
C ARG A 78 32.30 3.74 -12.98
N LYS A 79 31.28 3.80 -12.14
CA LYS A 79 30.18 4.79 -12.25
C LYS A 79 30.05 5.71 -11.04
N GLY A 80 30.66 5.38 -9.90
CA GLY A 80 30.51 6.15 -8.68
C GLY A 80 29.06 6.15 -8.19
N VAL A 81 28.66 7.19 -7.45
CA VAL A 81 27.28 7.38 -7.00
C VAL A 81 26.44 7.88 -8.17
N SER A 82 25.42 7.11 -8.56
CA SER A 82 24.54 7.43 -9.69
C SER A 82 23.07 7.62 -9.31
N HIS A 83 22.69 7.20 -8.10
CA HIS A 83 21.35 7.35 -7.55
C HIS A 83 21.44 7.94 -6.15
N THR A 84 20.29 8.29 -5.61
CA THR A 84 20.10 8.76 -4.25
C THR A 84 19.29 7.73 -3.46
N TRP A 85 19.25 7.87 -2.14
CA TRP A 85 18.34 7.09 -1.32
C TRP A 85 16.86 7.43 -1.58
N ASP A 86 16.59 8.59 -2.17
CA ASP A 86 15.24 8.98 -2.58
C ASP A 86 14.77 8.13 -3.76
N ASP A 87 15.67 7.81 -4.70
CA ASP A 87 15.40 6.89 -5.80
C ASP A 87 15.08 5.49 -5.24
N VAL A 88 15.86 4.99 -4.26
CA VAL A 88 15.56 3.72 -3.59
C VAL A 88 14.16 3.71 -2.96
N ARG A 89 13.72 4.81 -2.34
CA ARG A 89 12.36 4.93 -1.79
C ARG A 89 11.31 4.90 -2.90
N SER A 90 11.57 5.52 -4.05
CA SER A 90 10.66 5.47 -5.20
C SER A 90 10.50 4.03 -5.69
N GLU A 91 11.60 3.33 -5.93
CA GLU A 91 11.56 1.95 -6.43
C GLU A 91 10.86 0.99 -5.44
N LEU A 92 11.01 1.21 -4.12
CA LEU A 92 10.27 0.46 -3.11
C LEU A 92 8.76 0.71 -3.20
N CYS A 93 8.33 1.94 -3.47
CA CYS A 93 6.92 2.24 -3.73
C CYS A 93 6.43 1.52 -5.00
N ASP A 94 7.23 1.44 -6.05
CA ASP A 94 6.85 0.75 -7.29
C ASP A 94 6.69 -0.77 -7.09
N VAL A 95 7.55 -1.38 -6.26
CA VAL A 95 7.37 -2.77 -5.80
C VAL A 95 6.05 -2.94 -5.05
N MET A 96 5.75 -2.04 -4.09
CA MET A 96 4.51 -2.11 -3.31
C MET A 96 3.27 -1.97 -4.20
N ILE A 97 3.26 -0.98 -5.10
CA ILE A 97 2.15 -0.74 -6.04
C ILE A 97 1.96 -1.96 -6.94
N THR A 98 3.05 -2.50 -7.50
CA THR A 98 2.99 -3.69 -8.37
C THR A 98 2.45 -4.91 -7.62
N ALA A 99 2.86 -5.11 -6.36
CA ALA A 99 2.34 -6.19 -5.51
C ALA A 99 0.85 -6.03 -5.20
N MET A 100 0.41 -4.81 -4.87
CA MET A 100 -1.01 -4.52 -4.60
C MET A 100 -1.88 -4.75 -5.84
N VAL A 101 -1.43 -4.32 -7.03
CA VAL A 101 -2.13 -4.58 -8.30
C VAL A 101 -2.19 -6.08 -8.60
N ALA A 102 -1.10 -6.82 -8.38
CA ALA A 102 -1.08 -8.27 -8.58
C ALA A 102 -2.03 -9.00 -7.61
N LEU A 103 -2.07 -8.58 -6.34
CA LEU A 103 -3.01 -9.11 -5.36
C LEU A 103 -4.46 -8.80 -5.78
N ARG A 104 -4.73 -7.59 -6.27
CA ARG A 104 -6.06 -7.20 -6.76
C ARG A 104 -6.53 -8.02 -7.96
N GLU A 105 -5.62 -8.43 -8.85
CA GLU A 105 -5.93 -9.35 -9.95
C GLU A 105 -6.32 -10.75 -9.43
N LEU A 106 -5.67 -11.23 -8.36
CA LEU A 106 -5.93 -12.54 -7.76
C LEU A 106 -7.18 -12.58 -6.88
N ALA A 107 -7.46 -11.49 -6.19
CA ALA A 107 -8.48 -11.40 -5.16
C ALA A 107 -9.33 -10.13 -5.34
N PRO A 108 -10.63 -10.26 -5.67
CA PRO A 108 -11.56 -9.14 -5.69
C PRO A 108 -11.64 -8.35 -4.37
N ASP A 109 -11.41 -9.04 -3.27
CA ASP A 109 -11.37 -8.60 -1.87
C ASP A 109 -9.92 -8.40 -1.37
N ALA A 110 -9.02 -7.97 -2.26
CA ALA A 110 -7.59 -7.82 -1.95
C ALA A 110 -7.30 -6.93 -0.73
N ARG A 111 -8.16 -5.93 -0.45
CA ARG A 111 -8.03 -5.07 0.72
C ARG A 111 -8.16 -5.87 2.01
N GLU A 112 -9.20 -6.67 2.11
CA GLU A 112 -9.49 -7.53 3.26
C GLU A 112 -8.41 -8.60 3.40
N VAL A 113 -8.06 -9.28 2.30
CA VAL A 113 -6.99 -10.29 2.28
C VAL A 113 -5.66 -9.73 2.79
N PHE A 114 -5.27 -8.53 2.33
CA PHE A 114 -4.06 -7.88 2.80
C PHE A 114 -4.15 -7.49 4.28
N ALA A 115 -5.27 -6.90 4.71
CA ALA A 115 -5.46 -6.45 6.09
C ALA A 115 -5.42 -7.63 7.08
N GLU A 116 -6.09 -8.73 6.76
CA GLU A 116 -6.06 -9.95 7.57
C GLU A 116 -4.66 -10.56 7.64
N HIS A 117 -3.97 -10.66 6.51
CA HIS A 117 -2.61 -11.18 6.46
C HIS A 117 -1.64 -10.31 7.25
N LEU A 118 -1.73 -8.98 7.10
CA LEU A 118 -0.90 -8.03 7.84
C LEU A 118 -1.16 -8.14 9.34
N ALA A 119 -2.42 -8.18 9.78
CA ALA A 119 -2.77 -8.34 11.19
C ALA A 119 -2.20 -9.63 11.78
N SER A 120 -2.28 -10.74 11.05
CA SER A 120 -1.70 -12.03 11.44
C SER A 120 -0.17 -11.97 11.61
N VAL A 121 0.53 -11.33 10.65
CA VAL A 121 1.98 -11.13 10.72
C VAL A 121 2.35 -10.24 11.90
N THR A 122 1.62 -9.14 12.12
CA THR A 122 1.85 -8.20 13.22
C THR A 122 1.67 -8.87 14.58
N ASP A 123 0.58 -9.62 14.80
CA ASP A 123 0.35 -10.35 16.05
C ASP A 123 1.48 -11.34 16.32
N ARG A 124 1.89 -12.12 15.31
CA ARG A 124 2.99 -13.08 15.45
C ARG A 124 4.33 -12.42 15.75
N SER A 125 4.64 -11.30 15.10
CA SER A 125 5.95 -10.65 15.19
C SER A 125 6.12 -9.74 16.40
N LEU A 126 5.03 -9.14 16.90
CA LEU A 126 5.07 -8.19 18.01
C LEU A 126 4.53 -8.76 19.33
N ARG A 127 4.07 -10.01 19.37
CA ARG A 127 3.69 -10.67 20.62
C ARG A 127 4.92 -10.78 21.53
N PRO A 128 4.88 -10.24 22.76
CA PRO A 128 5.94 -10.44 23.73
C PRO A 128 6.08 -11.93 24.03
N ASP A 129 7.32 -12.42 24.18
CA ASP A 129 7.54 -13.75 24.76
C ASP A 129 6.87 -13.79 26.14
N PRO A 130 6.19 -14.89 26.52
CA PRO A 130 5.77 -15.05 27.91
C PRO A 130 7.02 -14.94 28.77
N SER A 131 7.05 -13.95 29.66
CA SER A 131 8.18 -13.75 30.55
C SER A 131 8.44 -15.05 31.32
N PRO A 132 9.70 -15.47 31.53
CA PRO A 132 10.01 -16.66 32.31
C PRO A 132 9.50 -16.58 33.75
N ASP A 133 9.15 -15.38 34.22
CA ASP A 133 8.57 -15.10 35.53
C ASP A 133 7.02 -15.03 35.53
N ALA A 134 6.35 -15.33 34.42
CA ALA A 134 4.90 -15.45 34.40
C ALA A 134 4.51 -16.71 35.20
N GLU A 135 3.98 -16.51 36.41
CA GLU A 135 3.44 -17.61 37.21
C GLU A 135 2.46 -18.44 36.37
N PRO A 136 2.55 -19.78 36.41
CA PRO A 136 1.60 -20.63 35.73
C PRO A 136 0.19 -20.29 36.21
N ALA A 137 -0.75 -20.21 35.28
CA ALA A 137 -2.17 -19.99 35.60
C ALA A 137 -2.61 -21.00 36.68
N PRO A 138 -3.39 -20.59 37.69
CA PRO A 138 -3.78 -21.48 38.77
C PRO A 138 -4.52 -22.69 38.20
N GLU A 139 -4.07 -23.90 38.59
CA GLU A 139 -4.75 -25.13 38.21
C GLU A 139 -6.23 -25.03 38.60
N PRO A 140 -7.16 -25.52 37.74
CA PRO A 140 -8.57 -25.54 38.09
C PRO A 140 -8.74 -26.29 39.40
N ALA A 141 -9.34 -25.62 40.39
CA ALA A 141 -9.55 -26.18 41.72
C ALA A 141 -10.14 -27.59 41.60
N ALA A 142 -9.46 -28.56 42.23
CA ALA A 142 -9.93 -29.93 42.30
C ALA A 142 -11.41 -29.92 42.72
N GLY A 143 -12.26 -30.50 41.87
CA GLY A 143 -13.68 -30.63 42.15
C GLY A 143 -13.90 -31.29 43.52
N PRO A 144 -15.01 -30.99 44.18
CA PRO A 144 -15.27 -31.47 45.54
C PRO A 144 -15.10 -33.00 45.60
N PRO A 145 -14.51 -33.54 46.69
CA PRO A 145 -14.28 -34.96 46.79
C PRO A 145 -15.60 -35.72 46.68
N LEU A 146 -15.61 -36.77 45.85
CA LEU A 146 -16.71 -37.71 45.75
C LEU A 146 -17.00 -38.24 47.16
N SER A 147 -18.18 -37.93 47.68
CA SER A 147 -18.65 -38.43 48.97
C SER A 147 -18.78 -39.94 48.86
N ASP A 148 -17.97 -40.65 49.61
CA ASP A 148 -18.01 -42.10 49.73
C ASP A 148 -19.31 -42.47 50.45
N ALA A 149 -20.27 -42.98 49.70
CA ALA A 149 -21.52 -43.50 50.23
C ALA A 149 -21.34 -45.01 50.45
N GLY A 150 -21.32 -45.41 51.71
CA GLY A 150 -21.55 -46.80 52.11
C GLY A 150 -22.16 -46.85 53.50
N PRO A 151 -22.67 -48.02 53.93
CA PRO A 151 -22.97 -49.24 53.17
C PRO A 151 -24.43 -49.34 52.71
#